data_AF-A0A2E8KPQ4-F1
#
_entry.id   AF-A0A2E8KPQ4-F1
#
_cell.length_a   1.000
_cell.length_b   1.000
_cell.length_c   1.000
_cell.angle_alpha   90.00
_cell.angle_beta   90.00
_cell.angle_gamma   90.00
#
_symmetry.space_group_name_H-M   'P 1'
#
loop_
_entity.id
_entity.type
_entity.pdbx_description
1 polymer ?
#
loop_
_entity_poly.entity_id
_entity_poly.type
_entity_poly.pdbx_seq_one_letter_code
_entity_poly.pdbx_strand_id
1 'polypeptide(L)' 'DHYNFAKHNIPVIFYFSGVHEDYHGPGDDFEKIMYHKTAKVGKLVYHTAWELLNRDDKIVVDVENDFPPTR' A
#
# COMPACT_ATOMS: atom_id res chain seq x y z
N ASP A 1 -2.11 7.77 -4.52
CA ASP A 1 -1.14 8.48 -3.64
C ASP A 1 0.29 8.00 -3.83
N HIS A 2 0.60 6.74 -3.53
CA HIS A 2 1.96 6.17 -3.59
C HIS A 2 2.65 6.26 -4.97
N TYR A 3 1.90 6.39 -6.06
CA TYR A 3 2.41 6.47 -7.43
C TYR A 3 3.51 7.54 -7.62
N ASN A 4 3.33 8.73 -7.04
CA ASN A 4 4.33 9.81 -7.22
C ASN A 4 5.67 9.49 -6.53
N PHE A 5 5.67 8.66 -5.47
CA PHE A 5 6.90 8.18 -4.84
C PHE A 5 7.59 7.15 -5.73
N ALA A 6 6.83 6.19 -6.28
CA ALA A 6 7.35 5.21 -7.22
C ALA A 6 7.98 5.88 -8.45
N LYS A 7 7.37 6.97 -8.96
CA LYS A 7 7.92 7.76 -10.07
C LYS A 7 9.32 8.34 -9.81
N HIS A 8 9.64 8.58 -8.55
CA HIS A 8 10.94 9.10 -8.14
C HIS A 8 11.85 8.01 -7.55
N ASN A 9 11.61 6.73 -7.88
CA ASN A 9 12.37 5.59 -7.36
C ASN A 9 12.43 5.58 -5.82
N ILE A 10 11.35 5.98 -5.17
CA ILE A 10 11.18 5.79 -3.73
C ILE A 10 10.41 4.47 -3.53
N PRO A 11 10.92 3.51 -2.73
CA PRO A 11 10.22 2.25 -2.48
C PRO A 11 8.82 2.48 -1.93
N VAL A 12 7.86 1.72 -2.44
CA VAL A 12 6.46 1.78 -1.99
C VAL A 12 5.89 0.38 -1.81
N ILE A 13 4.92 0.28 -0.90
CA ILE A 13 4.04 -0.88 -0.78
C ILE A 13 2.60 -0.36 -0.73
N PHE A 14 1.70 -0.99 -1.47
CA PHE A 14 0.28 -0.65 -1.47
C PHE A 14 -0.56 -1.84 -0.99
N TYR A 15 -1.12 -1.69 0.22
CA TYR A 15 -2.05 -2.68 0.77
C TYR A 15 -3.44 -2.42 0.22
N PHE A 16 -3.88 -3.28 -0.69
CA PHE A 16 -5.16 -3.11 -1.38
C PHE A 16 -5.93 -4.42 -1.42
N SER A 17 -7.22 -4.37 -1.05
CA SER A 17 -8.11 -5.53 -1.11
C SER A 17 -8.70 -5.78 -2.50
N GLY A 18 -8.44 -4.91 -3.48
CA GLY A 18 -9.09 -4.93 -4.78
C GLY A 18 -10.31 -4.01 -4.85
N VAL A 19 -10.81 -3.81 -6.06
CA VAL A 19 -12.14 -3.21 -6.29
C VAL A 19 -13.23 -4.23 -5.96
N HIS A 20 -14.44 -3.76 -5.67
CA HIS A 20 -15.61 -4.59 -5.35
C HIS A 20 -16.87 -4.05 -6.02
N GLU A 21 -17.97 -4.80 -5.97
CA GLU A 21 -19.23 -4.49 -6.66
C GLU A 21 -19.80 -3.12 -6.29
N ASP A 22 -19.61 -2.69 -5.04
CA ASP A 22 -20.08 -1.40 -4.54
C ASP A 22 -19.05 -0.27 -4.66
N TYR A 23 -17.88 -0.50 -5.24
CA TYR A 23 -16.82 0.51 -5.28
C TYR A 23 -17.30 1.78 -5.99
N HIS A 24 -17.13 2.96 -5.35
CA HIS A 24 -17.72 4.24 -5.77
C HIS A 24 -19.26 4.28 -5.83
N GLY A 25 -19.94 3.32 -5.21
CA GLY A 25 -21.39 3.24 -5.13
C GLY A 25 -21.94 3.55 -3.74
N PRO A 26 -23.25 3.81 -3.64
CA PRO A 26 -23.92 4.09 -2.36
C PRO A 26 -23.97 2.87 -1.42
N GLY A 27 -23.67 1.67 -1.92
CA GLY A 27 -23.61 0.43 -1.14
C GLY A 27 -22.24 0.15 -0.52
N ASP A 28 -21.25 1.04 -0.69
CA ASP A 28 -19.93 0.95 -0.04
C ASP A 28 -20.06 1.39 1.42
N ASP A 29 -20.48 0.44 2.26
CA ASP A 29 -20.94 0.70 3.63
C ASP A 29 -20.17 -0.14 4.67
N PHE A 30 -20.11 0.36 5.90
CA PHE A 30 -19.34 -0.24 6.99
C PHE A 30 -19.78 -1.66 7.33
N GLU A 31 -21.07 -1.99 7.12
CA GLU A 31 -21.61 -3.33 7.37
C GLU A 31 -20.93 -4.41 6.52
N LYS A 32 -20.35 -4.04 5.38
CA LYS A 32 -19.65 -4.96 4.46
C LYS A 32 -18.16 -5.11 4.79
N ILE A 33 -17.66 -4.42 5.82
CA ILE A 33 -16.25 -4.52 6.23
C ILE A 33 -15.98 -5.88 6.88
N MET A 34 -14.98 -6.61 6.37
CA MET A 34 -14.45 -7.82 7.00
C MET A 34 -13.52 -7.48 8.19
N TYR A 35 -14.08 -6.99 9.30
CA TYR A 35 -13.32 -6.44 10.43
C TYR A 35 -12.17 -7.32 10.94
N HIS A 36 -12.39 -8.63 11.10
CA HIS A 36 -11.33 -9.55 11.54
C HIS A 36 -10.15 -9.60 10.57
N LYS A 37 -10.42 -9.57 9.26
CA LYS A 37 -9.40 -9.54 8.22
C LYS A 37 -8.70 -8.17 8.21
N THR A 38 -9.46 -7.07 8.31
CA THR A 38 -8.91 -5.71 8.38
C THR A 38 -7.97 -5.55 9.57
N ALA A 39 -8.33 -6.07 10.76
CA ALA A 39 -7.47 -6.05 11.93
C ALA A 39 -6.16 -6.85 11.71
N LYS A 40 -6.24 -8.00 11.04
CA LYS A 40 -5.04 -8.78 10.67
C LYS A 40 -4.14 -8.02 9.70
N VAL A 41 -4.72 -7.35 8.70
CA VAL A 41 -3.97 -6.49 7.76
C VAL A 41 -3.35 -5.31 8.50
N GLY A 42 -4.07 -4.65 9.42
CA GLY A 42 -3.52 -3.56 10.23
C GLY A 42 -2.30 -3.98 11.05
N LYS A 43 -2.34 -5.17 11.67
CA LYS A 43 -1.17 -5.75 12.36
C LYS A 43 0.00 -6.01 11.42
N LEU A 44 -0.26 -6.51 10.21
CA LEU A 44 0.77 -6.70 9.19
C LEU A 44 1.44 -5.37 8.84
N VAL A 45 0.65 -4.34 8.52
CA VAL A 45 1.16 -2.99 8.19
C VAL A 45 2.04 -2.45 9.33
N TYR A 46 1.59 -2.59 10.57
CA TYR A 46 2.38 -2.21 11.76
C TYR A 46 3.70 -2.97 11.83
N HIS A 47 3.68 -4.31 11.70
CA HIS A 47 4.91 -5.11 11.77
C HIS A 47 5.87 -4.80 10.63
N THR A 48 5.38 -4.54 9.41
CA THR A 48 6.21 -4.10 8.29
C THR A 48 6.91 -2.79 8.59
N ALA A 49 6.17 -1.78 9.09
CA ALA A 49 6.78 -0.50 9.47
C ALA A 49 7.77 -0.65 10.62
N TRP A 50 7.42 -1.43 11.65
CA TRP A 50 8.27 -1.71 12.80
C TRP A 50 9.59 -2.35 12.36
N GLU A 51 9.51 -3.37 11.52
CA GLU A 51 10.68 -4.08 11.04
C GLU A 51 11.57 -3.15 10.19
N LEU A 52 11.00 -2.37 9.27
CA LEU A 52 11.74 -1.41 8.44
C LEU A 52 12.47 -0.33 9.26
N LEU A 53 11.83 0.18 10.33
CA LEU A 53 12.42 1.22 11.18
C LEU A 53 13.56 0.71 12.08
N ASN A 54 13.65 -0.62 12.29
CA ASN A 54 14.63 -1.24 13.16
C ASN A 54 15.71 -2.05 12.41
N ARG A 55 15.78 -1.94 11.08
CA ARG A 55 16.88 -2.52 10.29
C ARG A 55 18.13 -1.66 10.39
N ASP A 56 19.29 -2.31 10.31
CA ASP A 56 20.59 -1.62 10.15
C ASP A 56 20.68 -0.95 8.77
N ASP A 57 20.19 -1.63 7.75
CA ASP A 57 20.26 -1.18 6.36
C ASP A 57 18.92 -0.66 5.82
N LYS A 58 18.99 0.36 4.96
CA LYS A 58 17.84 0.84 4.20
C LYS A 58 17.43 -0.18 3.14
N ILE A 59 16.15 -0.23 2.84
CA ILE A 59 15.64 -1.00 1.70
C ILE A 59 16.19 -0.45 0.38
N VAL A 60 16.49 -1.37 -0.52
CA VAL A 60 17.03 -1.08 -1.85
C VAL A 60 15.91 -1.13 -2.87
N VAL A 61 15.92 -0.19 -3.81
CA VAL A 61 15.08 -0.23 -5.01
C VAL A 61 15.71 -1.22 -5.97
N ASP A 62 15.02 -2.32 -6.26
CA ASP A 62 15.49 -3.37 -7.17
C ASP A 62 14.92 -3.26 -8.59
N VAL A 63 13.97 -2.34 -8.80
CA VAL A 63 13.38 -2.01 -10.09
C VAL A 63 13.37 -0.50 -10.28
N GLU A 64 14.11 0.01 -11.26
CA GLU A 64 13.97 1.39 -11.70
C GLU A 64 12.71 1.54 -12.54
N ASN A 65 11.95 2.61 -12.29
CA ASN A 65 10.78 2.89 -13.11
C ASN A 65 11.18 3.36 -14.52
N ASP A 66 10.33 3.07 -15.50
CA ASP A 66 10.47 3.48 -16.89
C ASP A 66 9.54 4.65 -17.26
N PHE A 67 9.07 5.41 -16.25
CA PHE A 67 8.12 6.49 -16.51
C PHE A 67 8.76 7.57 -17.38
N PRO A 68 8.01 8.12 -18.34
CA PRO A 68 8.52 9.23 -19.14
C PRO A 68 8.88 10.42 -18.23
N PRO A 69 10.03 11.09 -18.47
CA PRO A 69 10.53 12.18 -17.63
C PRO A 69 9.58 13.39 -17.58
N THR A 70 8.65 13.48 -18.54
CA THR A 70 7.63 14.53 -18.63
C THR A 70 6.25 13.89 -18.83
N ARG A 71 5.26 14.34 -18.06
CA ARG A 71 3.86 14.27 -18.47
C ARG A 71 3.53 15.61 -19.12
#